data_AF-A0A5K3F2V3-F1
#
_entry.id   AF-A0A5K3F2V3-F1
#
_cell.length_a   1.000
_cell.length_b   1.000
_cell.length_c   1.000
_cell.angle_alpha   90.00
_cell.angle_beta   90.00
_cell.angle_gamma   90.00
#
_symmetry.space_group_name_H-M   'P 1'
#
loop_
_entity.id
_entity.type
_entity.pdbx_description
1 polymer ?
#
loop_
_entity_poly.entity_id
_entity_poly.type
_entity_poly.pdbx_seq_one_letter_code
_entity_poly.pdbx_strand_id
1 'polypeptide(L)'
;MPLDRRETRDWLRPGGPICLRPNPTPHHTTPLYSFRELAEIDLIKIVCSDMDVCQKDAVKRVAIIGGGFGGCSTAYFLRRLLGNRISITVFERSERVGGRVRSIYANNGKELYETGGSLYTCNDKYMKMFVDRFSLIARRHPPSDEAFSLYQGRSNPVFSSTAGPLFINRLRFAFVYGLDFVRFQYCVRKHVKALGKIYDLQSNGQAFTSPVTMLKALSPEFPKMLKSTFAKWLDLRCGISARFCEEVVYGLTSLCYCSGLTLHAFAGRKWTLGAI
;
A
#
# COMPACT_ATOMS: atom_id res chain seq x y z
N MET A 1 7.77 -21.51 30.90
CA MET A 1 8.37 -22.21 29.74
C MET A 1 9.37 -21.29 29.08
N PRO A 2 10.64 -21.68 28.87
CA PRO A 2 11.61 -20.81 28.23
C PRO A 2 11.35 -20.77 26.71
N LEU A 3 11.32 -19.55 26.15
CA LEU A 3 11.24 -19.30 24.71
C LEU A 3 12.58 -19.68 24.06
N ASP A 4 12.54 -20.76 23.27
CA ASP A 4 13.66 -21.24 22.46
C ASP A 4 14.02 -20.18 21.40
N ARG A 5 15.15 -19.48 21.59
CA ARG A 5 15.72 -18.56 20.60
C ARG A 5 16.30 -19.37 19.44
N ARG A 6 15.46 -19.72 18.47
CA ARG A 6 15.95 -20.14 17.16
C ARG A 6 16.26 -18.92 16.32
N GLU A 7 17.53 -18.52 16.36
CA GLU A 7 18.11 -17.56 15.43
C GLU A 7 17.87 -17.99 13.97
N THR A 8 17.65 -17.01 13.10
CA THR A 8 17.38 -17.12 11.65
C THR A 8 18.56 -17.67 10.82
N ARG A 9 19.45 -18.48 11.40
CA ARG A 9 20.70 -18.92 10.76
C ARG A 9 20.57 -20.19 9.89
N ASP A 10 19.48 -20.96 9.99
CA ASP A 10 19.41 -22.28 9.35
C ASP A 10 18.68 -22.34 7.99
N TRP A 11 18.22 -21.21 7.45
CA TRP A 11 17.41 -21.20 6.21
C TRP A 11 18.22 -21.32 4.91
N LEU A 12 19.57 -21.39 4.98
CA LEU A 12 20.45 -21.38 3.81
C LEU A 12 21.22 -22.70 3.56
N ARG A 13 20.78 -23.84 4.12
CA ARG A 13 21.36 -25.14 3.71
C ARG A 13 20.69 -25.66 2.42
N PRO A 14 21.46 -26.04 1.38
CA PRO A 14 20.95 -26.85 0.29
C PRO A 14 20.54 -28.24 0.85
N GLY A 15 19.27 -28.64 0.68
CA GLY A 15 18.80 -29.99 1.05
C GLY A 15 17.55 -30.10 1.94
N GLY A 16 16.86 -29.00 2.27
CA GLY A 16 15.57 -29.07 2.96
C GLY A 16 14.45 -29.65 2.07
N PRO A 17 13.44 -30.35 2.63
CA PRO A 17 12.40 -31.03 1.84
C PRO A 17 11.59 -30.03 1.02
N ILE A 18 11.71 -30.16 -0.31
CA ILE A 18 10.91 -29.43 -1.30
C ILE A 18 9.52 -30.08 -1.30
N CYS A 19 8.56 -29.49 -0.59
CA CYS A 19 7.18 -29.94 -0.63
C CYS A 19 6.55 -29.63 -2.00
N LEU A 20 6.36 -30.71 -2.76
CA LEU A 20 5.28 -31.05 -3.70
C LEU A 20 4.73 -29.93 -4.60
N ARG A 21 5.21 -29.93 -5.85
CA ARG A 21 4.52 -29.34 -7.00
C ARG A 21 3.25 -30.14 -7.33
N PRO A 22 2.11 -29.48 -7.62
CA PRO A 22 1.13 -30.04 -8.54
C PRO A 22 1.67 -29.92 -9.97
N ASN A 23 1.74 -31.04 -10.66
CA ASN A 23 2.14 -31.18 -12.06
C ASN A 23 1.04 -30.60 -12.98
N PRO A 24 1.37 -29.79 -14.01
CA PRO A 24 0.54 -29.71 -15.19
C PRO A 24 1.36 -30.19 -16.41
N THR A 25 1.10 -31.42 -16.83
CA THR A 25 1.50 -31.91 -18.16
C THR A 25 0.69 -31.19 -19.25
N PRO A 26 1.27 -30.97 -20.45
CA PRO A 26 0.64 -30.19 -21.51
C PRO A 26 -0.20 -31.08 -22.44
N HIS A 27 -1.41 -30.63 -22.80
CA HIS A 27 -2.11 -31.17 -23.96
C HIS A 27 -1.93 -30.22 -25.15
N HIS A 28 -1.13 -30.67 -26.12
CA HIS A 28 -1.06 -30.12 -27.47
C HIS A 28 -2.31 -30.53 -28.25
N THR A 29 -2.91 -29.57 -28.96
CA THR A 29 -3.76 -29.83 -30.13
C THR A 29 -3.46 -28.77 -31.19
N THR A 30 -2.81 -29.19 -32.27
CA THR A 30 -2.63 -28.44 -33.52
C THR A 30 -3.86 -28.63 -34.43
N PRO A 31 -4.30 -27.62 -35.19
CA PRO A 31 -5.12 -27.83 -36.37
C PRO A 31 -4.25 -28.00 -37.62
N LEU A 32 -4.59 -29.01 -38.40
CA LEU A 32 -4.14 -29.26 -39.77
C LEU A 32 -4.59 -28.10 -40.68
N TYR A 33 -3.66 -27.51 -41.43
CA TYR A 33 -3.98 -26.75 -42.63
C TYR A 33 -3.34 -27.40 -43.85
N SER A 34 -4.19 -27.61 -44.86
CA SER A 34 -3.96 -28.25 -46.14
C SER A 34 -2.89 -27.53 -46.97
N PHE A 35 -1.95 -28.30 -47.51
CA PHE A 35 -1.09 -27.88 -48.62
C PHE A 35 -1.93 -27.68 -49.90
N ARG A 36 -1.67 -26.58 -50.62
CA ARG A 36 -1.80 -26.48 -52.08
C ARG A 36 -0.57 -25.75 -52.60
N GLU A 37 0.03 -26.36 -53.62
CA GLU A 37 1.21 -25.92 -54.36
C GLU A 37 1.03 -24.52 -54.97
N LEU A 38 2.12 -23.78 -55.10
CA LEU A 38 2.75 -23.48 -56.40
C LEU A 38 4.11 -22.82 -56.17
N ALA A 39 5.10 -23.36 -56.87
CA ALA A 39 6.47 -22.90 -56.90
C ALA A 39 6.57 -21.54 -57.61
N GLU A 40 7.35 -20.61 -57.05
CA GLU A 40 8.31 -19.79 -57.81
C GLU A 40 9.16 -18.90 -56.88
N ILE A 41 10.46 -18.85 -57.22
CA ILE A 41 11.48 -17.86 -56.86
C ILE A 41 12.40 -18.19 -55.66
N ASP A 42 13.47 -18.89 -56.03
CA ASP A 42 14.72 -19.21 -55.33
C ASP A 42 15.63 -17.97 -55.03
N LEU A 43 15.08 -16.85 -54.53
CA LEU A 43 15.89 -15.65 -54.21
C LEU A 43 15.80 -15.16 -52.75
N ILE A 44 15.21 -15.95 -51.84
CA ILE A 44 15.16 -15.65 -50.40
C ILE A 44 15.75 -16.83 -49.59
N LYS A 45 16.95 -17.27 -49.96
CA LYS A 45 17.72 -18.28 -49.20
C LYS A 45 19.05 -17.77 -48.63
N ILE A 46 19.32 -16.47 -48.72
CA ILE A 46 20.61 -15.88 -48.30
C ILE A 46 20.46 -14.84 -47.16
N VAL A 47 19.27 -14.66 -46.56
CA VAL A 47 19.09 -13.75 -45.41
C VAL A 47 18.40 -14.40 -44.20
N CYS A 48 18.17 -15.72 -44.22
CA CYS A 48 17.53 -16.44 -43.11
C CYS A 48 18.38 -17.57 -42.51
N SER A 49 19.71 -17.54 -42.70
CA SER A 49 20.61 -18.55 -42.15
C SER A 49 21.45 -18.06 -40.96
N ASP A 50 21.04 -17.00 -40.27
CA ASP A 50 21.61 -16.62 -38.98
C ASP A 50 20.55 -15.95 -38.10
N MET A 51 20.11 -16.69 -37.07
CA MET A 51 19.18 -16.32 -35.97
C MET A 51 17.83 -17.06 -35.98
N ASP A 52 17.85 -18.37 -36.17
CA ASP A 52 16.86 -19.24 -35.55
C ASP A 52 17.55 -20.21 -34.58
N VAL A 53 18.25 -19.63 -33.59
CA VAL A 53 18.48 -20.35 -32.33
C VAL A 53 17.20 -20.20 -31.55
N CYS A 54 16.33 -21.22 -31.63
CA CYS A 54 15.21 -21.41 -30.72
C CYS A 54 15.77 -21.72 -29.31
N GLN A 55 16.36 -20.71 -28.68
CA GLN A 55 16.71 -20.75 -27.28
C GLN A 55 15.36 -20.66 -26.55
N LYS A 56 14.84 -21.81 -26.11
CA LYS A 56 13.74 -21.83 -25.14
C LYS A 56 14.19 -20.96 -23.96
N ASP A 57 13.75 -19.71 -23.93
CA ASP A 57 14.06 -18.78 -22.86
C ASP A 57 13.71 -19.47 -21.56
N ALA A 58 14.73 -19.84 -20.80
CA ALA A 58 14.55 -20.55 -19.55
C ALA A 58 13.68 -19.66 -18.66
N VAL A 59 12.48 -20.16 -18.31
CA VAL A 59 11.48 -19.42 -17.52
C VAL A 59 12.17 -18.82 -16.29
N LYS A 60 12.23 -17.49 -16.22
CA LYS A 60 12.93 -16.79 -15.13
C LYS A 60 12.19 -17.06 -13.82
N ARG A 61 12.92 -17.45 -12.78
CA ARG A 61 12.34 -17.78 -11.47
C ARG A 61 12.43 -16.56 -10.55
N VAL A 62 11.31 -16.21 -9.93
CA VAL A 62 11.20 -15.08 -8.99
C VAL A 62 10.75 -15.63 -7.64
N ALA A 63 11.58 -15.40 -6.63
CA ALA A 63 11.24 -15.67 -5.23
C ALA A 63 10.74 -14.38 -4.57
N ILE A 64 9.58 -14.46 -3.92
CA ILE A 64 9.00 -13.37 -3.13
C ILE A 64 8.99 -13.83 -1.67
N ILE A 65 9.64 -13.07 -0.79
CA ILE A 65 9.69 -13.37 0.65
C ILE A 65 8.60 -12.56 1.36
N GLY A 66 7.64 -13.26 1.96
CA GLY A 66 6.49 -12.73 2.69
C GLY A 66 5.20 -12.74 1.86
N GLY A 67 4.19 -13.46 2.33
CA GLY A 67 2.82 -13.53 1.82
C GLY A 67 1.89 -12.47 2.40
N GLY A 68 2.43 -11.32 2.81
CA GLY A 68 1.65 -10.15 3.22
C GLY A 68 1.12 -9.35 2.03
N PHE A 69 0.36 -8.29 2.31
CA PHE A 69 -0.24 -7.44 1.27
C PHE A 69 0.75 -6.99 0.18
N GLY A 70 1.97 -6.60 0.56
CA GLY A 70 3.03 -6.23 -0.37
C GLY A 70 3.47 -7.37 -1.29
N GLY A 71 3.82 -8.54 -0.71
CA GLY A 71 4.29 -9.68 -1.50
C GLY A 71 3.19 -10.30 -2.38
N CYS A 72 1.96 -10.39 -1.87
CA CYS A 72 0.80 -10.82 -2.67
C CYS A 72 0.53 -9.85 -3.83
N SER A 73 0.61 -8.53 -3.58
CA SER A 73 0.47 -7.52 -4.63
C SER A 73 1.57 -7.64 -5.68
N THR A 74 2.83 -7.83 -5.25
CA THR A 74 3.96 -8.05 -6.16
C THR A 74 3.75 -9.30 -7.01
N ALA A 75 3.35 -10.43 -6.42
CA ALA A 75 3.07 -11.66 -7.15
C ALA A 75 1.96 -11.46 -8.20
N TYR A 76 0.88 -10.78 -7.81
CA TYR A 76 -0.25 -10.46 -8.68
C TYR A 76 0.18 -9.60 -9.88
N PHE A 77 0.89 -8.49 -9.65
CA PHE A 77 1.30 -7.59 -10.73
C PHE A 77 2.37 -8.21 -11.63
N LEU A 78 3.33 -8.98 -11.07
CA LEU A 78 4.31 -9.71 -11.86
C LEU A 78 3.64 -10.73 -12.79
N ARG A 79 2.65 -11.49 -12.29
CA ARG A 79 1.87 -12.41 -13.13
C ARG A 79 1.13 -11.66 -14.24
N ARG A 80 0.53 -10.51 -13.94
CA ARG A 80 -0.21 -9.71 -14.94
C ARG A 80 0.70 -9.12 -16.02
N LEU A 81 1.90 -8.65 -15.65
CA LEU A 81 2.82 -8.01 -16.59
C LEU A 81 3.63 -9.02 -17.41
N LEU A 82 4.07 -10.12 -16.79
CA LEU A 82 5.02 -11.04 -17.40
C LEU A 82 4.41 -12.37 -17.83
N GLY A 83 3.19 -12.68 -17.38
CA GLY A 83 2.49 -13.91 -17.76
C GLY A 83 3.30 -15.15 -17.39
N ASN A 84 3.35 -16.11 -18.32
CA ASN A 84 4.05 -17.38 -18.14
C ASN A 84 5.56 -17.31 -18.41
N ARG A 85 6.10 -16.12 -18.75
CA ARG A 85 7.54 -15.90 -18.95
C ARG A 85 8.34 -16.05 -17.65
N ILE A 86 7.65 -16.00 -16.50
CA ILE A 86 8.24 -16.16 -15.18
C ILE A 86 7.51 -17.22 -14.35
N SER A 87 8.28 -17.88 -13.49
CA SER A 87 7.79 -18.74 -12.41
C SER A 87 7.89 -17.98 -11.11
N ILE A 88 6.78 -17.79 -10.40
CA ILE A 88 6.72 -17.02 -9.15
C ILE A 88 6.53 -17.99 -8.00
N THR A 89 7.40 -17.92 -7.00
CA THR A 89 7.24 -18.63 -5.73
C THR A 89 7.17 -17.63 -4.59
N VAL A 90 6.11 -17.71 -3.78
CA VAL A 90 5.95 -16.89 -2.57
C VAL A 90 6.27 -17.75 -1.37
N PHE A 91 7.25 -17.30 -0.57
CA PHE A 91 7.64 -17.94 0.68
C PHE A 91 7.01 -17.17 1.84
N GLU A 92 6.12 -17.81 2.58
CA GLU A 92 5.49 -17.26 3.77
C GLU A 92 5.86 -18.13 4.97
N ARG A 93 6.30 -17.50 6.06
CA ARG A 93 6.75 -18.22 7.26
C ARG A 93 5.56 -18.76 8.07
N SER A 94 4.46 -18.01 8.08
CA SER A 94 3.25 -18.39 8.81
C SER A 94 2.38 -19.34 8.00
N GLU A 95 1.42 -19.95 8.66
CA GLU A 95 0.46 -20.87 8.05
C GLU A 95 -0.61 -20.16 7.19
N ARG A 96 -0.52 -18.83 7.05
CA ARG A 96 -1.51 -18.02 6.35
C ARG A 96 -0.88 -16.89 5.54
N VAL A 97 -1.60 -16.44 4.53
CA VAL A 97 -1.31 -15.19 3.83
C VAL A 97 -1.97 -13.99 4.52
N GLY A 98 -1.66 -12.79 4.05
CA GLY A 98 -2.26 -11.52 4.49
C GLY A 98 -1.36 -10.67 5.41
N GLY A 99 -0.40 -11.30 6.10
CA GLY A 99 0.56 -10.59 6.95
C GLY A 99 -0.15 -9.75 8.03
N ARG A 100 0.08 -8.43 8.03
CA ARG A 100 -0.53 -7.48 9.00
C ARG A 100 -2.01 -7.19 8.77
N VAL A 101 -2.63 -7.70 7.71
CA VAL A 101 -4.09 -7.70 7.54
C VAL A 101 -4.58 -9.02 8.15
N ARG A 102 -5.37 -8.93 9.22
CA ARG A 102 -5.79 -10.10 10.00
C ARG A 102 -7.08 -9.81 10.76
N SER A 103 -8.04 -10.70 10.56
CA SER A 103 -9.24 -10.82 11.37
C SER A 103 -9.14 -12.06 12.27
N ILE A 104 -9.70 -12.01 13.47
CA ILE A 104 -9.83 -13.15 14.38
C ILE A 104 -11.28 -13.31 14.80
N TYR A 105 -11.71 -14.54 15.01
CA TYR A 105 -13.00 -14.80 15.62
C TYR A 105 -12.88 -14.76 17.15
N ALA A 106 -13.77 -14.04 17.81
CA ALA A 106 -13.94 -13.99 19.26
C ALA A 106 -15.35 -14.50 19.63
N ASN A 107 -15.65 -14.55 20.93
CA ASN A 107 -16.95 -14.97 21.48
C ASN A 107 -17.43 -16.31 20.91
N ASN A 108 -16.57 -17.34 21.02
CA ASN A 108 -16.84 -18.70 20.52
C ASN A 108 -17.21 -18.76 19.02
N GLY A 109 -16.58 -17.93 18.19
CA GLY A 109 -16.80 -17.94 16.74
C GLY A 109 -17.91 -17.02 16.25
N LYS A 110 -18.60 -16.31 17.16
CA LYS A 110 -19.76 -15.47 16.81
C LYS A 110 -19.39 -14.11 16.24
N GLU A 111 -18.23 -13.58 16.60
CA GLU A 111 -17.84 -12.21 16.27
C GLU A 111 -16.48 -12.18 15.59
N LEU A 112 -16.36 -11.40 14.52
CA LEU A 112 -15.13 -11.23 13.77
C LEU A 112 -14.53 -9.85 14.10
N TYR A 113 -13.30 -9.85 14.59
CA TYR A 113 -12.57 -8.66 14.97
C TYR A 113 -11.34 -8.45 14.09
N GLU A 114 -11.16 -7.23 13.59
CA GLU A 114 -9.92 -6.82 12.92
C GLU A 114 -8.82 -6.54 13.94
N THR A 115 -7.67 -7.21 13.78
CA THR A 115 -6.50 -7.09 14.68
C THR A 115 -5.30 -6.44 13.99
N GLY A 116 -5.51 -5.91 12.80
CA GLY A 116 -4.46 -5.39 11.93
C GLY A 116 -4.97 -4.30 11.01
N GLY A 117 -4.50 -4.29 9.76
CA GLY A 117 -4.98 -3.35 8.75
C GLY A 117 -6.50 -3.49 8.54
N SER A 118 -7.26 -2.49 8.99
CA SER A 118 -8.72 -2.53 9.08
C SER A 118 -9.42 -1.48 8.22
N LEU A 119 -8.69 -0.46 7.75
CA LEU A 119 -9.24 0.68 7.04
C LEU A 119 -8.40 1.03 5.82
N TYR A 120 -9.07 1.43 4.75
CA TYR A 120 -8.49 2.10 3.59
C TYR A 120 -9.39 3.27 3.17
N THR A 121 -8.84 4.21 2.43
CA THR A 121 -9.54 5.42 2.01
C THR A 121 -10.03 5.29 0.57
N CYS A 122 -11.02 6.10 0.18
CA CYS A 122 -11.49 6.16 -1.22
C CYS A 122 -10.41 6.64 -2.21
N ASN A 123 -9.34 7.27 -1.73
CA ASN A 123 -8.21 7.73 -2.54
C ASN A 123 -7.21 6.61 -2.88
N ASP A 124 -7.33 5.44 -2.25
CA ASP A 124 -6.45 4.30 -2.49
C ASP A 124 -6.89 3.53 -3.75
N LYS A 125 -6.48 4.02 -4.93
CA LYS A 125 -6.90 3.45 -6.23
C LYS A 125 -6.61 1.95 -6.35
N TYR A 126 -5.48 1.46 -5.82
CA TYR A 126 -5.18 0.03 -5.84
C TYR A 126 -6.08 -0.80 -4.91
N MET A 127 -6.46 -0.27 -3.74
CA MET A 127 -7.43 -0.96 -2.88
C MET A 127 -8.79 -1.05 -3.58
N LYS A 128 -9.26 0.05 -4.18
CA LYS A 128 -10.49 0.05 -4.98
C LYS A 128 -10.40 -0.96 -6.15
N MET A 129 -9.28 -0.95 -6.88
CA MET A 129 -9.02 -1.91 -7.95
C MET A 129 -9.11 -3.35 -7.45
N PHE A 130 -8.53 -3.68 -6.29
CA PHE A 130 -8.59 -5.04 -5.74
C PHE A 130 -9.98 -5.44 -5.28
N VAL A 131 -10.72 -4.52 -4.65
CA VAL A 131 -12.13 -4.75 -4.28
C VAL A 131 -12.94 -5.12 -5.52
N ASP A 132 -12.83 -4.33 -6.59
CA ASP A 132 -13.57 -4.56 -7.83
C ASP A 132 -13.10 -5.85 -8.52
N ARG A 133 -11.78 -6.09 -8.59
CA ARG A 133 -11.16 -7.24 -9.28
C ARG A 133 -11.50 -8.59 -8.64
N PHE A 134 -11.64 -8.63 -7.31
CA PHE A 134 -11.94 -9.84 -6.55
C PHE A 134 -13.40 -9.90 -6.11
N SER A 135 -14.25 -9.01 -6.65
CA SER A 135 -15.69 -8.96 -6.36
C SER A 135 -15.99 -8.89 -4.86
N LEU A 136 -15.19 -8.12 -4.11
CA LEU A 136 -15.37 -7.93 -2.68
C LEU A 136 -16.41 -6.85 -2.40
N ILE A 137 -17.08 -6.96 -1.25
CA ILE A 137 -18.05 -5.96 -0.80
C ILE A 137 -17.34 -4.97 0.13
N ALA A 138 -17.11 -3.75 -0.36
CA ALA A 138 -16.64 -2.65 0.47
C ALA A 138 -17.75 -2.20 1.43
N ARG A 139 -17.58 -2.45 2.72
CA ARG A 139 -18.43 -1.88 3.75
C ARG A 139 -17.92 -0.49 4.10
N ARG A 140 -18.80 0.51 4.05
CA ARG A 140 -18.50 1.79 4.68
C ARG A 140 -18.55 1.55 6.17
N HIS A 141 -17.47 1.91 6.85
CA HIS A 141 -17.51 2.12 8.28
C HIS A 141 -17.88 3.59 8.47
N PRO A 142 -19.17 3.93 8.66
CA PRO A 142 -19.51 5.31 9.02
C PRO A 142 -18.75 5.64 10.31
N PRO A 143 -18.28 6.88 10.50
CA PRO A 143 -17.90 7.32 11.82
C PRO A 143 -19.13 7.11 12.72
N SER A 144 -18.96 6.37 13.81
CA SER A 144 -20.00 6.24 14.82
C SER A 144 -20.39 7.64 15.30
N ASP A 145 -21.61 8.08 14.96
CA ASP A 145 -22.25 9.31 15.43
C ASP A 145 -21.38 10.57 15.54
N GLU A 146 -20.61 10.97 14.52
CA GLU A 146 -19.87 12.26 14.44
C GLU A 146 -19.07 12.68 15.70
N ALA A 147 -18.88 11.76 16.65
CA ALA A 147 -18.49 12.03 18.01
C ALA A 147 -16.99 11.87 18.11
N PHE A 148 -16.26 12.98 18.07
CA PHE A 148 -14.84 12.99 18.37
C PHE A 148 -14.59 13.90 19.56
N SER A 149 -13.65 13.47 20.39
CA SER A 149 -13.21 14.24 21.55
C SER A 149 -11.69 14.30 21.56
N LEU A 150 -11.15 15.50 21.76
CA LEU A 150 -9.74 15.76 21.86
C LEU A 150 -9.37 15.82 23.35
N TYR A 151 -8.46 14.95 23.77
CA TYR A 151 -7.99 14.88 25.14
C TYR A 151 -6.54 15.33 25.23
N GLN A 152 -6.24 16.16 26.23
CA GLN A 152 -4.88 16.60 26.55
C GLN A 152 -4.36 15.86 27.78
N GLY A 153 -4.45 14.53 27.77
CA GLY A 153 -4.00 13.67 28.87
C GLY A 153 -4.77 13.83 30.20
N ARG A 154 -5.92 14.54 30.19
CA ARG A 154 -6.84 14.71 31.33
C ARG A 154 -8.13 13.94 31.07
N SER A 155 -8.90 13.67 32.13
CA SER A 155 -10.21 12.99 32.04
C SER A 155 -11.27 13.81 31.29
N ASN A 156 -11.18 15.14 31.31
CA ASN A 156 -12.10 16.02 30.57
C ASN A 156 -11.55 16.37 29.18
N PRO A 157 -12.36 16.31 28.11
CA PRO A 157 -11.91 16.67 26.76
C PRO A 157 -11.72 18.19 26.63
N VAL A 158 -10.68 18.60 25.89
CA VAL A 158 -10.43 20.00 25.48
C VAL A 158 -11.47 20.45 24.46
N PHE A 159 -11.90 19.51 23.62
CA PHE A 159 -12.97 19.67 22.65
C PHE A 159 -13.75 18.36 22.55
N SER A 160 -15.07 18.44 22.44
CA SER A 160 -15.92 17.29 22.14
C SER A 160 -17.03 17.74 21.21
N SER A 161 -17.22 17.04 20.09
CA SER A 161 -18.30 17.38 19.15
C SER A 161 -19.69 17.09 19.71
N THR A 162 -19.80 16.28 20.76
CA THR A 162 -21.05 15.91 21.44
C THR A 162 -21.32 16.70 22.73
N ALA A 163 -20.40 17.58 23.15
CA ALA A 163 -20.61 18.41 24.34
C ALA A 163 -21.57 19.57 24.03
N GLY A 164 -22.88 19.34 24.13
CA GLY A 164 -23.90 20.37 23.91
C GLY A 164 -24.26 20.60 22.42
N PRO A 165 -24.94 21.71 22.10
CA PRO A 165 -25.45 21.96 20.75
C PRO A 165 -24.34 22.01 19.69
N LEU A 166 -24.50 21.24 18.60
CA LEU A 166 -23.51 21.09 17.52
C LEU A 166 -23.03 22.43 16.94
N PHE A 167 -23.93 23.40 16.79
CA PHE A 167 -23.59 24.73 16.28
C PHE A 167 -22.60 25.46 17.21
N ILE A 168 -22.79 25.38 18.54
CA ILE A 168 -21.91 26.00 19.53
C ILE A 168 -20.52 25.35 19.47
N ASN A 169 -20.47 24.02 19.35
CA ASN A 169 -19.21 23.29 19.22
C ASN A 169 -18.46 23.69 17.96
N ARG A 170 -19.14 23.82 16.81
CA ARG A 170 -18.53 24.30 15.57
C ARG A 170 -18.01 25.73 15.70
N LEU A 171 -18.76 26.63 16.34
CA LEU A 171 -18.36 28.02 16.54
C LEU A 171 -17.15 28.13 17.48
N ARG A 172 -17.14 27.36 18.58
CA ARG A 172 -15.99 27.25 19.50
C ARG A 172 -14.77 26.70 18.78
N PHE A 173 -14.92 25.65 17.97
CA PHE A 173 -13.82 25.08 17.19
C PHE A 173 -13.26 26.11 16.21
N ALA A 174 -14.13 26.82 15.48
CA ALA A 174 -13.73 27.86 14.55
C ALA A 174 -13.02 29.03 15.26
N PHE A 175 -13.49 29.43 16.43
CA PHE A 175 -12.86 30.48 17.23
C PHE A 175 -11.46 30.08 17.73
N VAL A 176 -11.28 28.83 18.17
CA VAL A 176 -9.99 28.36 18.72
C VAL A 176 -8.99 27.99 17.64
N TYR A 177 -9.44 27.37 16.55
CA TYR A 177 -8.55 26.74 15.56
C TYR A 177 -8.71 27.25 14.13
N GLY A 178 -9.65 28.15 13.83
CA GLY A 178 -10.18 28.40 12.48
C GLY A 178 -9.13 28.50 11.38
N LEU A 179 -8.18 29.44 11.47
CA LEU A 179 -7.15 29.62 10.44
C LEU A 179 -6.17 28.45 10.38
N ASP A 180 -5.76 27.88 11.52
CA ASP A 180 -4.87 26.72 11.55
C ASP A 180 -5.53 25.50 10.90
N PHE A 181 -6.81 25.26 11.17
CA PHE A 181 -7.57 24.19 10.58
C PHE A 181 -7.68 24.35 9.06
N VAL A 182 -7.99 25.55 8.57
CA VAL A 182 -8.04 25.84 7.13
C VAL A 182 -6.68 25.65 6.46
N ARG A 183 -5.59 26.19 7.06
CA ARG A 183 -4.22 26.01 6.58
C ARG A 183 -3.83 24.54 6.55
N PHE A 184 -4.16 23.81 7.60
CA PHE A 184 -3.92 22.38 7.70
C PHE A 184 -4.64 21.61 6.59
N GLN A 185 -5.94 21.82 6.40
CA GLN A 185 -6.73 21.19 5.34
C GLN A 185 -6.15 21.48 3.95
N TYR A 186 -5.76 22.74 3.68
CA TYR A 186 -5.07 23.10 2.44
C TYR A 186 -3.75 22.33 2.28
N CYS A 187 -2.92 22.32 3.32
CA CYS A 187 -1.62 21.64 3.36
C CYS A 187 -1.73 20.11 3.16
N VAL A 188 -2.80 19.48 3.66
CA VAL A 188 -3.08 18.05 3.49
C VAL A 188 -3.57 17.77 2.07
N ARG A 189 -4.53 18.55 1.55
CA ARG A 189 -5.03 18.41 0.17
C ARG A 189 -3.92 18.57 -0.87
N LYS A 190 -3.04 19.56 -0.70
CA LYS A 190 -1.85 19.73 -1.57
C LYS A 190 -0.97 18.47 -1.58
N HIS A 191 -0.75 17.86 -0.41
CA HIS A 191 0.07 16.66 -0.28
C HIS A 191 -0.59 15.43 -0.91
N VAL A 192 -1.88 15.19 -0.65
CA VAL A 192 -2.63 14.07 -1.26
C VAL A 192 -2.68 14.22 -2.79
N LYS A 193 -2.91 15.43 -3.30
CA LYS A 193 -2.86 15.71 -4.74
C LYS A 193 -1.49 15.40 -5.34
N ALA A 194 -0.40 15.79 -4.67
CA ALA A 194 0.95 15.50 -5.13
C ALA A 194 1.28 14.00 -5.08
N LEU A 195 0.86 13.30 -4.02
CA LEU A 195 1.03 11.86 -3.89
C LEU A 195 0.24 11.09 -4.95
N GLY A 196 -0.97 11.55 -5.27
CA GLY A 196 -1.85 10.95 -6.28
C GLY A 196 -1.27 10.89 -7.69
N LYS A 197 -0.29 11.76 -8.02
CA LYS A 197 0.43 11.72 -9.30
C LYS A 197 1.14 10.38 -9.54
N ILE A 198 1.41 9.60 -8.48
CA ILE A 198 2.06 8.29 -8.61
C ILE A 198 1.30 7.37 -9.55
N TYR A 199 -0.02 7.45 -9.55
CA TYR A 199 -0.86 6.62 -10.39
C TYR A 199 -0.70 6.95 -11.88
N ASP A 200 -0.48 8.23 -12.21
CA ASP A 200 -0.28 8.66 -13.60
C ASP A 200 1.12 8.24 -14.09
N LEU A 201 2.14 8.35 -13.22
CA LEU A 201 3.49 7.87 -13.55
C LEU A 201 3.49 6.35 -13.77
N GLN A 202 2.78 5.61 -12.92
CA GLN A 202 2.63 4.16 -13.04
C GLN A 202 1.85 3.74 -14.29
N SER A 203 0.77 4.44 -14.66
CA SER A 203 0.04 4.16 -15.92
C SER A 203 0.89 4.42 -17.17
N ASN A 204 1.84 5.35 -17.08
CA ASN A 204 2.81 5.63 -18.14
C ASN A 204 4.03 4.68 -18.13
N GLY A 205 3.98 3.60 -17.35
CA GLY A 205 5.05 2.61 -17.28
C GLY A 205 6.33 3.08 -16.57
N GLN A 206 6.29 4.21 -15.85
CA GLN A 206 7.46 4.69 -15.12
C GLN A 206 7.74 3.82 -13.89
N ALA A 207 9.00 3.44 -13.75
CA ALA A 207 9.53 2.73 -12.60
C ALA A 207 10.67 3.53 -11.95
N PHE A 208 10.88 3.31 -10.66
CA PHE A 208 11.90 4.02 -9.89
C PHE A 208 12.87 3.03 -9.26
N THR A 209 14.16 3.35 -9.32
CA THR A 209 15.23 2.54 -8.72
C THR A 209 15.32 2.70 -7.20
N SER A 210 14.75 3.77 -6.64
CA SER A 210 14.70 3.98 -5.20
C SER A 210 13.44 4.74 -4.77
N PRO A 211 13.01 4.58 -3.49
CA PRO A 211 11.93 5.39 -2.93
C PRO A 211 12.18 6.90 -2.99
N VAL A 212 13.43 7.34 -2.83
CA VAL A 212 13.78 8.77 -2.87
C VAL A 212 13.59 9.35 -4.27
N THR A 213 13.99 8.60 -5.31
CA THR A 213 13.77 8.99 -6.72
C THR A 213 12.28 9.07 -7.03
N MET A 214 11.50 8.09 -6.56
CA MET A 214 10.04 8.11 -6.67
C MET A 214 9.44 9.35 -6.02
N LEU A 215 9.80 9.63 -4.77
CA LEU A 215 9.28 10.79 -4.04
C LEU A 215 9.66 12.12 -4.72
N LYS A 216 10.88 12.22 -5.25
CA LYS A 216 11.35 13.40 -6.00
C LYS A 216 10.53 13.62 -7.27
N ALA A 217 10.12 12.56 -7.97
CA ALA A 217 9.28 12.65 -9.16
C ALA A 217 7.85 13.15 -8.85
N LEU A 218 7.33 12.85 -7.65
CA LEU A 218 6.00 13.30 -7.23
C LEU A 218 5.98 14.76 -6.78
N SER A 219 6.99 15.15 -6.00
CA SER A 219 7.14 16.52 -5.49
C SER A 219 8.58 16.81 -5.06
N PRO A 220 9.13 18.00 -5.38
CA PRO A 220 10.44 18.43 -4.88
C PRO A 220 10.47 18.62 -3.35
N GLU A 221 9.31 18.73 -2.70
CA GLU A 221 9.21 18.86 -1.24
C GLU A 221 9.35 17.51 -0.52
N PHE A 222 8.91 16.39 -1.12
CA PHE A 222 8.84 15.10 -0.41
C PHE A 222 10.19 14.60 0.12
N PRO A 223 11.31 14.67 -0.63
CA PRO A 223 12.60 14.32 -0.07
C PRO A 223 13.03 15.22 1.10
N LYS A 224 12.65 16.51 1.08
CA LYS A 224 12.93 17.44 2.19
C LYS A 224 12.13 17.09 3.44
N MET A 225 10.89 16.63 3.26
CA MET A 225 10.02 16.19 4.35
C MET A 225 10.53 14.94 5.08
N LEU A 226 11.37 14.11 4.45
CA LEU A 226 12.02 12.98 5.11
C LEU A 226 13.07 13.42 6.14
N LYS A 227 13.61 14.63 6.00
CA LYS A 227 14.67 15.20 6.84
C LYS A 227 14.14 16.19 7.89
N SER A 228 12.82 16.31 8.04
CA SER A 228 12.18 17.21 8.99
C SER A 228 11.19 16.43 9.84
N THR A 229 11.12 16.75 11.13
CA THR A 229 10.01 16.31 11.97
C THR A 229 8.70 16.91 11.46
N PHE A 230 7.58 16.27 11.77
CA PHE A 230 6.27 16.72 11.35
C PHE A 230 5.91 18.06 12.00
N ALA A 231 6.17 18.22 13.30
CA ALA A 231 6.01 19.50 14.01
C ALA A 231 6.76 20.65 13.33
N LYS A 232 8.06 20.48 13.07
CA LYS A 232 8.91 21.51 12.44
C LYS A 232 8.41 21.87 11.04
N TRP A 233 7.87 20.90 10.30
CA TRP A 233 7.33 21.16 8.98
C TRP A 233 5.99 21.90 9.02
N LEU A 234 5.10 21.57 9.96
CA LEU A 234 3.82 22.26 10.13
C LEU A 234 4.02 23.73 10.49
N ASP A 235 4.95 24.01 11.40
CA ASP A 235 5.34 25.36 11.78
C ASP A 235 5.97 26.11 10.59
N LEU A 236 7.14 25.67 10.13
CA LEU A 236 7.95 26.43 9.16
C LEU A 236 7.41 26.46 7.72
N ARG A 237 6.56 25.48 7.33
CA ARG A 237 6.07 25.35 5.95
C ARG A 237 4.57 25.48 5.79
N CYS A 238 3.78 25.29 6.85
CA CYS A 238 2.33 25.49 6.80
C CYS A 238 1.85 26.66 7.67
N GLY A 239 2.70 27.23 8.53
CA GLY A 239 2.32 28.33 9.42
C GLY A 239 1.20 27.92 10.38
N ILE A 240 1.28 26.70 10.91
CA ILE A 240 0.30 26.13 11.83
C ILE A 240 0.83 26.26 13.26
N SER A 241 -0.01 26.76 14.16
CA SER A 241 0.39 26.98 15.55
C SER A 241 0.76 25.69 16.28
N ALA A 242 1.67 25.82 17.27
CA ALA A 242 2.02 24.73 18.17
C ALA A 242 0.79 24.19 18.91
N ARG A 243 -0.15 25.07 19.30
CA ARG A 243 -1.39 24.68 19.95
C ARG A 243 -2.23 23.74 19.09
N PHE A 244 -2.47 24.08 17.82
CA PHE A 244 -3.19 23.20 16.91
C PHE A 244 -2.46 21.88 16.68
N CYS A 245 -1.12 21.93 16.60
CA CYS A 245 -0.31 20.73 16.47
C CYS A 245 -0.49 19.76 17.66
N GLU A 246 -0.37 20.26 18.90
CA GLU A 246 -0.46 19.43 20.11
C GLU A 246 -1.90 18.99 20.44
N GLU A 247 -2.90 19.84 20.22
CA GLU A 247 -4.29 19.52 20.59
C GLU A 247 -5.00 18.68 19.53
N VAL A 248 -4.70 18.87 18.23
CA VAL A 248 -5.40 18.22 17.12
C VAL A 248 -4.50 17.22 16.38
N VAL A 249 -3.35 17.69 15.89
CA VAL A 249 -2.52 16.88 14.97
C VAL A 249 -1.84 15.72 15.70
N TYR A 250 -1.45 15.91 16.96
CA TYR A 250 -0.89 14.86 17.80
C TYR A 250 -1.88 13.71 17.99
N GLY A 251 -3.16 14.00 18.26
CA GLY A 251 -4.20 12.97 18.42
C GLY A 251 -4.32 12.07 17.18
N LEU A 252 -4.33 12.69 15.99
CA LEU A 252 -4.38 11.95 14.72
C LEU A 252 -3.11 11.13 14.47
N THR A 253 -1.95 11.71 14.79
CA THR A 253 -0.65 11.07 14.56
C THR A 253 -0.45 9.87 15.48
N SER A 254 -0.77 10.03 16.77
CA SER A 254 -0.67 8.96 17.76
C SER A 254 -1.65 7.83 17.47
N LEU A 255 -2.86 8.13 17.00
CA LEU A 255 -3.83 7.13 16.57
C LEU A 255 -3.32 6.26 15.40
N CYS A 256 -2.71 6.88 14.39
CA CYS A 256 -2.31 6.15 13.17
C CYS A 256 -0.93 5.50 13.26
N TYR A 257 -0.01 6.08 14.05
CA TYR A 257 1.40 5.68 14.05
C TYR A 257 1.94 5.30 15.43
N CYS A 258 1.13 5.40 16.49
CA CYS A 258 1.59 5.21 17.87
C CYS A 258 2.83 6.05 18.19
N SER A 259 2.90 7.25 17.59
CA SER A 259 4.06 8.14 17.62
C SER A 259 3.61 9.58 17.84
N GLY A 260 4.50 10.41 18.40
CA GLY A 260 4.31 11.85 18.47
C GLY A 260 4.68 12.57 17.17
N LEU A 261 4.67 13.90 17.20
CA LEU A 261 4.95 14.77 16.06
C LEU A 261 6.43 14.81 15.62
N THR A 262 7.27 13.99 16.24
CA THR A 262 8.70 13.83 15.92
C THR A 262 8.94 12.93 14.71
N LEU A 263 7.94 12.16 14.26
CA LEU A 263 8.06 11.39 13.02
C LEU A 263 8.38 12.29 11.82
N HIS A 264 8.94 11.71 10.77
CA HIS A 264 9.24 12.47 9.56
C HIS A 264 7.96 13.05 8.94
N ALA A 265 8.04 14.31 8.49
CA ALA A 265 6.88 15.08 8.05
C ALA A 265 6.09 14.43 6.90
N PHE A 266 6.76 13.64 6.06
CA PHE A 266 6.11 12.92 4.98
C PHE A 266 5.09 11.89 5.48
N ALA A 267 5.42 11.09 6.50
CA ALA A 267 4.49 10.10 7.03
C ALA A 267 3.35 10.75 7.83
N GLY A 268 3.67 11.75 8.65
CA GLY A 268 2.67 12.46 9.47
C GLY A 268 1.56 13.08 8.64
N ARG A 269 1.85 13.49 7.40
CA ARG A 269 0.88 14.13 6.51
C ARG A 269 -0.05 13.17 5.75
N LYS A 270 0.27 11.88 5.69
CA LYS A 270 -0.45 10.93 4.82
C LYS A 270 -1.87 10.63 5.30
N TRP A 271 -2.13 10.63 6.61
CA TRP A 271 -3.36 10.08 7.19
C TRP A 271 -4.42 11.12 7.58
N THR A 272 -4.10 12.40 7.51
CA THR A 272 -4.92 13.46 8.13
C THR A 272 -6.10 13.94 7.29
N LEU A 273 -6.34 13.35 6.10
CA LEU A 273 -7.52 13.66 5.27
C LEU A 273 -8.72 12.74 5.56
N GLY A 274 -8.51 11.57 6.16
CA GLY A 274 -9.58 10.60 6.43
C GLY A 274 -10.15 10.66 7.85
N ALA A 275 -9.58 11.51 8.71
CA ALA A 275 -9.85 11.53 10.15
C ALA A 275 -10.46 12.84 10.66
N ILE A 276 -10.69 13.83 9.78
CA ILE A 276 -11.38 15.09 10.11
C ILE A 276 -12.42 15.42 9.04
#